data_AF-K5ZFL8-F1
#
_entry.id   AF-K5ZFL8-F1
#
_cell.length_a   1.000
_cell.length_b   1.000
_cell.length_c   1.000
_cell.angle_alpha   90.00
_cell.angle_beta   90.00
_cell.angle_gamma   90.00
#
_symmetry.space_group_name_H-M   'P 1'
#
loop_
_entity.id
_entity.type
_entity.pdbx_description
1 polymer ?
#
loop_
_entity_poly.entity_id
_entity_poly.type
_entity_poly.pdbx_seq_one_letter_code
_entity_poly.pdbx_strand_id
1 'polypeptide(L)'
;MKQFFDTDWWKNTTGCTVGTIIGILLTFGTSFHLENRSKAEMARKTVLLTLHNLDASTRNMQTLLDELQQCDTLFTRAASLMPDRLGEMGDDSLRIFINAFGSRRLLMTDHTTSSIFSNSFEVWQCLDDEKVIGRIGNCYSVLEVCDEEYKKMEALRMKAFQAYWDECPPMDYPDVEKAAKALLMRNDVRYVLQIHPNITQMLRNTHDIVCQLNERNKQVLRITQEELDEAGKLLEKNSYDIDSNDMQSPENNLNENEGKE
;
A
#
# COMPACT_ATOMS: atom_id res chain seq x y z
N MET A 1 -76.36 40.44 -24.14
CA MET A 1 -75.26 39.54 -23.79
C MET A 1 -73.96 40.34 -23.78
N LYS A 2 -73.51 40.83 -22.62
CA LYS A 2 -72.16 41.40 -22.49
C LYS A 2 -71.21 40.24 -22.21
N GLN A 3 -70.25 40.02 -23.10
CA GLN A 3 -69.16 39.07 -22.88
C GLN A 3 -68.36 39.53 -21.65
N PHE A 4 -68.52 38.82 -20.53
CA PHE A 4 -67.58 38.86 -19.42
C PHE A 4 -66.39 37.97 -19.77
N PHE A 5 -65.50 38.46 -20.63
CA PHE A 5 -64.12 37.97 -20.63
C PHE A 5 -63.35 38.89 -19.70
N ASP A 6 -63.22 38.47 -18.44
CA ASP A 6 -62.41 39.15 -17.43
C ASP A 6 -60.93 38.92 -17.77
N THR A 7 -60.42 39.74 -18.68
CA THR A 7 -59.04 39.69 -19.16
C THR A 7 -58.02 39.96 -18.07
N ASP A 8 -58.40 40.67 -17.00
CA ASP A 8 -57.53 40.95 -15.86
C ASP A 8 -57.41 39.73 -14.95
N TRP A 9 -58.51 39.01 -14.71
CA TRP A 9 -58.47 37.71 -14.03
C TRP A 9 -57.59 36.70 -14.79
N TRP A 10 -57.74 36.61 -16.12
CA TRP A 10 -56.91 35.72 -16.95
C TRP A 10 -55.45 36.15 -16.99
N LYS A 11 -55.14 37.45 -17.07
CA LYS A 11 -53.76 37.95 -17.02
C LYS A 11 -53.08 37.64 -15.69
N ASN A 12 -53.75 37.91 -14.57
CA ASN A 12 -53.18 37.63 -13.25
C ASN A 12 -53.03 36.15 -13.00
N THR A 13 -54.05 35.34 -13.34
CA THR A 13 -54.00 33.88 -13.16
C THR A 13 -52.90 33.27 -14.02
N THR A 14 -52.80 33.64 -15.30
CA THR A 14 -51.74 33.14 -16.20
C THR A 14 -50.36 33.62 -15.77
N GLY A 15 -50.22 34.88 -15.35
CA GLY A 15 -48.97 35.42 -14.83
C GLY A 15 -48.49 34.72 -13.56
N CYS A 16 -49.40 34.44 -12.62
CA CYS A 16 -49.11 33.67 -11.42
C CYS A 16 -48.73 32.23 -11.75
N THR A 17 -49.49 31.54 -12.61
CA THR A 17 -49.19 30.15 -13.00
C THR A 17 -47.84 30.03 -13.72
N VAL A 18 -47.55 30.92 -14.67
CA VAL A 18 -46.25 30.94 -15.37
C VAL A 18 -45.12 31.27 -14.40
N GLY A 19 -45.31 32.24 -13.51
CA GLY A 19 -44.34 32.58 -12.46
C GLY A 19 -44.06 31.41 -11.51
N THR A 20 -45.09 30.66 -11.11
CA THR A 20 -44.94 29.47 -10.27
C THR A 20 -44.22 28.34 -11.01
N ILE A 21 -44.55 28.07 -12.27
CA ILE A 21 -43.86 27.04 -13.08
C ILE A 21 -42.38 27.40 -13.25
N ILE A 22 -42.07 28.66 -13.57
CA ILE A 22 -40.68 29.14 -13.68
C ILE A 22 -39.96 29.03 -12.34
N GLY A 23 -40.63 29.42 -11.24
CA GLY A 23 -40.08 29.29 -9.88
C GLY A 23 -39.74 27.84 -9.53
N ILE A 24 -40.64 26.89 -9.80
CA ILE A 24 -40.40 25.45 -9.59
C ILE A 24 -39.23 24.97 -10.46
N LEU A 25 -39.23 25.29 -11.75
CA LEU A 25 -38.15 24.86 -12.66
C LEU A 25 -36.79 25.43 -12.25
N LEU A 26 -36.74 26.69 -11.82
CA LEU A 26 -35.51 27.31 -11.34
C LEU A 26 -35.07 26.70 -10.00
N THR A 27 -35.96 26.56 -9.02
CA THR A 27 -35.61 26.00 -7.72
C THR A 27 -35.18 24.54 -7.85
N PHE A 28 -36.00 23.67 -8.41
CA PHE A 28 -35.64 22.26 -8.54
C PHE A 28 -34.52 22.03 -9.56
N GLY A 29 -34.50 22.79 -10.66
CA GLY A 29 -33.43 22.68 -11.66
C GLY A 29 -32.07 23.10 -11.14
N THR A 30 -31.99 24.19 -10.38
CA THR A 30 -30.72 24.63 -9.77
C THR A 30 -30.27 23.69 -8.66
N SER A 31 -31.18 23.25 -7.77
CA SER A 31 -30.87 22.25 -6.75
C SER A 31 -30.36 20.95 -7.35
N PHE A 32 -31.04 20.43 -8.38
CA PHE A 32 -30.61 19.22 -9.08
C PHE A 32 -29.25 19.40 -9.75
N HIS A 33 -29.00 20.54 -10.40
CA HIS A 33 -27.71 20.82 -11.04
C HIS A 33 -26.56 20.91 -10.02
N LEU A 34 -26.76 21.60 -8.90
CA LEU A 34 -25.79 21.73 -7.82
C LEU A 34 -25.48 20.38 -7.17
N GLU A 35 -26.52 19.59 -6.87
CA GLU A 35 -26.35 18.26 -6.29
C GLU A 35 -25.59 17.33 -7.24
N ASN A 36 -25.94 17.31 -8.53
CA ASN A 36 -25.29 16.45 -9.51
C ASN A 36 -23.82 16.86 -9.73
N ARG A 37 -23.52 18.16 -9.73
CA ARG A 37 -22.15 18.67 -9.77
C ARG A 37 -21.35 18.25 -8.53
N SER A 38 -21.93 18.37 -7.35
CA SER A 38 -21.28 17.99 -6.09
C SER A 38 -20.98 16.48 -6.04
N LYS A 39 -21.91 15.64 -6.49
CA LYS A 39 -21.70 14.19 -6.62
C LYS A 39 -20.57 13.85 -7.59
N ALA A 40 -20.54 14.50 -8.76
CA ALA A 40 -19.48 14.29 -9.74
C ALA A 40 -18.08 14.69 -9.22
N GLU A 41 -17.99 15.81 -8.48
CA GLU A 41 -16.75 16.27 -7.87
C GLU A 41 -16.26 15.32 -6.76
N MET A 42 -17.17 14.89 -5.88
CA MET A 42 -16.86 13.90 -4.86
C MET A 42 -16.39 12.59 -5.48
N ALA A 43 -17.06 12.15 -6.55
CA ALA A 43 -16.69 10.92 -7.25
C ALA A 43 -15.30 11.02 -7.86
N ARG A 44 -14.97 12.12 -8.56
CA ARG A 44 -13.63 12.37 -9.10
C ARG A 44 -12.57 12.33 -8.00
N LYS A 45 -12.82 12.98 -6.85
CA LYS A 45 -11.88 13.02 -5.74
C LYS A 45 -11.61 11.64 -5.14
N THR A 46 -12.64 10.85 -4.91
CA THR A 46 -12.50 9.48 -4.39
C THR A 46 -11.74 8.60 -5.38
N VAL A 47 -12.02 8.71 -6.69
CA VAL A 47 -11.28 8.00 -7.74
C VAL A 47 -9.78 8.34 -7.69
N LEU A 48 -9.45 9.63 -7.64
CA LEU A 48 -8.05 10.09 -7.55
C LEU A 48 -7.36 9.54 -6.30
N LEU A 49 -8.03 9.57 -5.15
CA LEU A 49 -7.50 9.05 -3.90
C LEU A 49 -7.21 7.55 -3.97
N THR A 50 -8.15 6.80 -4.54
CA THR A 50 -8.01 5.35 -4.72
C THR A 50 -6.86 5.01 -5.65
N LEU A 51 -6.75 5.66 -6.81
CA LEU A 51 -5.66 5.40 -7.75
C LEU A 51 -4.30 5.83 -7.19
N HIS A 52 -4.23 6.94 -6.44
CA HIS A 52 -3.03 7.39 -5.75
C HIS A 52 -2.58 6.36 -4.69
N ASN A 53 -3.52 5.83 -3.90
CA ASN A 53 -3.22 4.78 -2.93
C ASN A 53 -2.76 3.47 -3.60
N LEU A 54 -3.35 3.11 -4.75
CA LEU A 54 -2.86 1.98 -5.54
C LEU A 54 -1.42 2.22 -6.02
N ASP A 55 -1.07 3.43 -6.46
CA ASP A 55 0.32 3.78 -6.84
C ASP A 55 1.29 3.75 -5.65
N ALA A 56 0.84 4.18 -4.47
CA ALA A 56 1.64 4.06 -3.25
C ALA A 56 1.85 2.59 -2.88
N SER A 57 0.80 1.77 -2.99
CA SER A 57 0.85 0.34 -2.67
C SER A 57 1.74 -0.44 -3.63
N THR A 58 1.67 -0.15 -4.94
CA THR A 58 2.55 -0.78 -5.94
C THR A 58 4.01 -0.38 -5.76
N ARG A 59 4.29 0.89 -5.40
CA ARG A 59 5.65 1.33 -5.06
C ARG A 59 6.20 0.61 -3.82
N ASN A 60 5.41 0.51 -2.75
CA ASN A 60 5.81 -0.21 -1.54
C ASN A 60 6.11 -1.69 -1.84
N MET A 61 5.27 -2.33 -2.66
CA MET A 61 5.48 -3.70 -3.07
C MET A 61 6.73 -3.86 -3.97
N GLN A 62 7.02 -2.90 -4.84
CA GLN A 62 8.26 -2.90 -5.62
C GLN A 62 9.50 -2.85 -4.70
N THR A 63 9.50 -1.97 -3.70
CA THR A 63 10.60 -1.90 -2.71
C THR A 63 10.77 -3.22 -1.98
N LEU A 64 9.67 -3.87 -1.59
CA LEU A 64 9.72 -5.21 -0.99
C LEU A 64 10.33 -6.25 -1.94
N LEU A 65 9.92 -6.26 -3.20
CA LEU A 65 10.44 -7.18 -4.21
C LEU A 65 11.94 -6.99 -4.45
N ASP A 66 12.41 -5.75 -4.46
CA ASP A 66 13.83 -5.43 -4.65
C ASP A 66 14.67 -5.95 -3.48
N GLU A 67 14.18 -5.80 -2.24
CA GLU A 67 14.84 -6.36 -1.05
C GLU A 67 14.83 -7.89 -1.02
N LEU A 68 13.71 -8.52 -1.40
CA LEU A 68 13.62 -9.97 -1.51
C LEU A 68 14.59 -10.53 -2.55
N GLN A 69 14.76 -9.83 -3.67
CA GLN A 69 15.75 -10.20 -4.69
C GLN A 69 17.19 -10.03 -4.22
N GLN A 70 17.50 -8.96 -3.49
CA GLN A 70 18.83 -8.80 -2.90
C GLN A 70 19.15 -9.96 -1.95
N CYS A 71 18.19 -10.35 -1.09
CA CYS A 71 18.34 -11.51 -0.21
C CYS A 71 18.50 -12.82 -1.01
N ASP A 72 17.74 -12.99 -2.09
CA ASP A 72 17.75 -14.20 -2.92
C ASP A 72 19.14 -14.50 -3.50
N THR A 73 19.86 -13.47 -3.96
CA THR A 73 21.23 -13.65 -4.48
C THR A 73 22.19 -14.18 -3.40
N LEU A 74 22.04 -13.69 -2.17
CA LEU A 74 22.86 -14.10 -1.03
C LEU A 74 22.51 -15.51 -0.55
N PHE A 75 21.21 -15.79 -0.45
CA PHE A 75 20.65 -17.08 -0.05
C PHE A 75 21.01 -18.19 -1.03
N THR A 76 20.82 -17.95 -2.34
CA THR A 76 21.17 -18.89 -3.40
C THR A 76 22.66 -19.18 -3.41
N ARG A 77 23.50 -18.15 -3.23
CA ARG A 77 24.95 -18.32 -3.14
C ARG A 77 25.34 -19.20 -1.94
N ALA A 78 24.82 -18.89 -0.75
CA ALA A 78 25.10 -19.66 0.46
C ALA A 78 24.65 -21.12 0.33
N ALA A 79 23.45 -21.36 -0.22
CA ALA A 79 22.94 -22.71 -0.46
C ALA A 79 23.80 -23.49 -1.47
N SER A 80 24.30 -22.84 -2.53
CA SER A 80 25.12 -23.51 -3.56
C SER A 80 26.53 -23.92 -3.09
N LEU A 81 27.05 -23.25 -2.05
CA LEU A 81 28.39 -23.48 -1.51
C LEU A 81 28.39 -24.44 -0.30
N MET A 82 27.20 -24.80 0.19
CA MET A 82 27.07 -25.78 1.26
C MET A 82 27.42 -27.21 0.80
N PRO A 83 27.98 -28.06 1.70
CA PRO A 83 28.40 -27.75 3.07
C PRO A 83 29.88 -27.37 3.21
N ASP A 84 30.69 -27.52 2.16
CA ASP A 84 32.16 -27.57 2.29
C ASP A 84 32.89 -26.38 1.65
N ARG A 85 32.18 -25.52 0.92
CA ARG A 85 32.75 -24.38 0.19
C ARG A 85 32.23 -23.03 0.72
N LEU A 86 31.61 -23.03 1.90
CA LEU A 86 30.96 -21.85 2.47
C LEU A 86 31.96 -20.72 2.75
N GLY A 87 33.19 -21.05 3.14
CA GLY A 87 34.29 -20.09 3.28
C GLY A 87 34.62 -19.27 2.01
N GLU A 88 34.21 -19.70 0.81
CA GLU A 88 34.38 -18.91 -0.42
C GLU A 88 33.51 -17.64 -0.47
N MET A 89 32.55 -17.49 0.43
CA MET A 89 31.78 -16.25 0.57
C MET A 89 32.56 -15.16 1.32
N GLY A 90 33.51 -15.56 2.16
CA GLY A 90 34.18 -14.67 3.12
C GLY A 90 33.29 -14.31 4.32
N ASP A 91 33.94 -13.99 5.44
CA ASP A 91 33.30 -13.80 6.74
C ASP A 91 32.22 -12.70 6.74
N ASP A 92 32.48 -11.57 6.06
CA ASP A 92 31.53 -10.46 5.98
C ASP A 92 30.24 -10.87 5.27
N SER A 93 30.35 -11.56 4.13
CA SER A 93 29.19 -12.05 3.38
C SER A 93 28.38 -13.06 4.19
N LEU A 94 29.05 -13.93 4.96
CA LEU A 94 28.40 -14.91 5.82
C LEU A 94 27.67 -14.24 6.99
N ARG A 95 28.25 -13.17 7.56
CA ARG A 95 27.60 -12.36 8.59
C ARG A 95 26.37 -11.65 8.03
N ILE A 96 26.47 -11.06 6.84
CA ILE A 96 25.32 -10.44 6.14
C ILE A 96 24.25 -11.51 5.88
N PHE A 97 24.62 -12.73 5.50
CA PHE A 97 23.68 -13.83 5.28
C PHE A 97 22.88 -14.17 6.55
N ILE A 98 23.57 -14.39 7.68
CA ILE A 98 22.92 -14.70 8.96
C ILE A 98 21.99 -13.55 9.37
N ASN A 99 22.47 -12.30 9.27
CA ASN A 99 21.70 -11.12 9.66
C ASN A 99 20.47 -10.90 8.75
N ALA A 100 20.63 -11.08 7.43
CA ALA A 100 19.53 -10.97 6.48
C ALA A 100 18.50 -12.08 6.69
N PHE A 101 18.92 -13.30 7.05
CA PHE A 101 17.98 -14.36 7.38
C PHE A 101 17.21 -14.08 8.67
N GLY A 102 17.80 -13.39 9.65
CA GLY A 102 17.15 -13.03 10.92
C GLY A 102 16.42 -11.67 10.95
N SER A 103 16.56 -10.83 9.92
CA SER A 103 16.01 -9.48 9.91
C SER A 103 14.48 -9.48 9.70
N ARG A 104 13.76 -8.49 10.25
CA ARG A 104 12.33 -8.27 9.97
C ARG A 104 12.14 -6.98 9.21
N ARG A 105 11.23 -7.00 8.24
CA ARG A 105 10.75 -5.78 7.60
C ARG A 105 9.44 -5.36 8.25
N LEU A 106 9.36 -4.10 8.69
CA LEU A 106 8.09 -3.50 9.08
C LEU A 106 7.36 -3.04 7.82
N LEU A 107 6.32 -3.77 7.43
CA LEU A 107 5.39 -3.35 6.37
C LEU A 107 4.27 -2.52 6.98
N MET A 108 4.22 -1.24 6.65
CA MET A 108 3.09 -0.36 6.95
C MET A 108 2.14 -0.39 5.74
N THR A 109 0.98 -1.03 5.90
CA THR A 109 -0.05 -1.11 4.86
C THR A 109 -1.23 -0.23 5.25
N ASP A 110 -1.60 0.73 4.42
CA ASP A 110 -2.80 1.54 4.62
C ASP A 110 -4.04 0.83 4.05
N HIS A 111 -4.79 0.15 4.93
CA HIS A 111 -6.05 -0.51 4.57
C HIS A 111 -7.24 0.47 4.46
N THR A 112 -7.07 1.71 4.90
CA THR A 112 -8.15 2.70 5.00
C THR A 112 -8.71 3.03 3.61
N THR A 113 -7.84 3.12 2.61
CA THR A 113 -8.28 3.46 1.25
C THR A 113 -9.01 2.32 0.54
N SER A 114 -8.66 1.06 0.81
CA SER A 114 -9.44 -0.11 0.35
C SER A 114 -10.84 -0.14 0.97
N SER A 115 -10.95 0.25 2.24
CA SER A 115 -12.23 0.43 2.92
C SER A 115 -13.04 1.60 2.32
N ILE A 116 -12.40 2.73 2.01
CA ILE A 116 -13.05 3.86 1.30
C ILE A 116 -13.58 3.37 -0.06
N PHE A 117 -12.78 2.61 -0.82
CA PHE A 117 -13.24 2.02 -2.07
C PHE A 117 -14.47 1.13 -1.87
N SER A 118 -14.41 0.19 -0.93
CA SER A 118 -15.49 -0.77 -0.69
C SER A 118 -16.79 -0.10 -0.21
N ASN A 119 -16.69 1.00 0.55
CA ASN A 119 -17.85 1.71 1.10
C ASN A 119 -18.37 2.84 0.21
N SER A 120 -17.66 3.21 -0.87
CA SER A 120 -18.03 4.32 -1.76
C SER A 120 -18.83 3.87 -2.99
N PHE A 121 -19.70 2.87 -2.86
CA PHE A 121 -20.44 2.30 -4.00
C PHE A 121 -21.24 3.34 -4.80
N GLU A 122 -21.90 4.30 -4.13
CA GLU A 122 -22.64 5.39 -4.77
C GLU A 122 -21.74 6.31 -5.61
N VAL A 123 -20.49 6.49 -5.20
CA VAL A 123 -19.48 7.24 -5.95
C VAL A 123 -19.06 6.47 -7.21
N TRP A 124 -18.92 5.15 -7.11
CA TRP A 124 -18.54 4.31 -8.25
C TRP A 124 -19.65 4.17 -9.28
N GLN A 125 -20.92 4.29 -8.89
CA GLN A 125 -22.05 4.38 -9.82
C GLN A 125 -21.98 5.63 -10.73
N CYS A 126 -21.25 6.68 -10.33
CA CYS A 126 -21.02 7.84 -11.18
C CYS A 126 -19.95 7.60 -12.25
N LEU A 127 -19.28 6.44 -12.26
CA LEU A 127 -18.34 6.07 -13.33
C LEU A 127 -19.07 5.36 -14.48
N ASP A 128 -18.85 5.85 -15.70
CA ASP A 128 -19.46 5.29 -16.91
C ASP A 128 -18.88 3.92 -17.33
N ASP A 129 -17.76 3.47 -16.75
CA ASP A 129 -17.13 2.17 -17.07
C ASP A 129 -17.08 1.24 -15.84
N GLU A 130 -18.07 0.34 -15.74
CA GLU A 130 -18.13 -0.71 -14.72
C GLU A 130 -16.85 -1.58 -14.66
N LYS A 131 -16.11 -1.69 -15.78
CA LYS A 131 -14.86 -2.44 -15.80
C LYS A 131 -13.76 -1.77 -14.99
N VAL A 132 -13.80 -0.45 -14.80
CA VAL A 132 -12.86 0.27 -13.91
C VAL A 132 -13.02 -0.23 -12.49
N ILE A 133 -14.26 -0.32 -12.02
CA ILE A 133 -14.58 -0.79 -10.66
C ILE A 133 -14.03 -2.19 -10.44
N GLY A 134 -14.28 -3.11 -11.38
CA GLY A 134 -13.74 -4.46 -11.34
C GLY A 134 -12.21 -4.52 -11.36
N ARG A 135 -11.55 -3.68 -12.17
CA ARG A 135 -10.08 -3.60 -12.21
C ARG A 135 -9.49 -3.10 -10.90
N ILE A 136 -10.08 -2.07 -10.29
CA ILE A 136 -9.64 -1.56 -8.98
C ILE A 136 -9.82 -2.62 -7.90
N GLY A 137 -10.98 -3.30 -7.87
CA GLY A 137 -11.22 -4.41 -6.96
C GLY A 137 -10.16 -5.52 -7.11
N ASN A 138 -9.86 -5.92 -8.34
CA ASN A 138 -8.82 -6.91 -8.62
C ASN A 138 -7.43 -6.45 -8.14
N CYS A 139 -7.08 -5.17 -8.28
CA CYS A 139 -5.82 -4.65 -7.74
C CYS A 139 -5.73 -4.86 -6.24
N TYR A 140 -6.76 -4.49 -5.47
CA TYR A 140 -6.77 -4.68 -4.02
C TYR A 140 -6.73 -6.14 -3.61
N SER A 141 -7.51 -7.02 -4.26
CA SER A 141 -7.48 -8.45 -3.97
C SER A 141 -6.11 -9.08 -4.23
N VAL A 142 -5.44 -8.70 -5.32
CA VAL A 142 -4.09 -9.20 -5.62
C VAL A 142 -3.08 -8.68 -4.60
N LEU A 143 -3.13 -7.40 -4.24
CA LEU A 143 -2.24 -6.82 -3.23
C LEU A 143 -2.41 -7.50 -1.85
N GLU A 144 -3.65 -7.81 -1.46
CA GLU A 144 -3.95 -8.52 -0.22
C GLU A 144 -3.35 -9.94 -0.20
N VAL A 145 -3.57 -10.71 -1.28
CA VAL A 145 -2.97 -12.06 -1.42
C VAL A 145 -1.44 -11.99 -1.36
N CYS A 146 -0.84 -10.98 -1.99
CA CYS A 146 0.61 -10.79 -1.97
C CYS A 146 1.13 -10.51 -0.56
N ASP A 147 0.46 -9.65 0.19
CA ASP A 147 0.81 -9.34 1.57
C ASP A 147 0.68 -10.58 2.48
N GLU A 148 -0.38 -11.37 2.32
CA GLU A 148 -0.56 -12.62 3.06
C GLU A 148 0.54 -13.64 2.77
N GLU A 149 0.87 -13.88 1.51
CA GLU A 149 1.90 -14.85 1.12
C GLU A 149 3.30 -14.41 1.59
N TYR A 150 3.60 -13.12 1.51
CA TYR A 150 4.82 -12.57 2.10
C TYR A 150 4.86 -12.80 3.62
N LYS A 151 3.79 -12.46 4.34
CA LYS A 151 3.71 -12.64 5.81
C LYS A 151 3.88 -14.10 6.23
N LYS A 152 3.30 -15.05 5.47
CA LYS A 152 3.49 -16.50 5.71
C LYS A 152 4.96 -16.89 5.56
N MET A 153 5.62 -16.48 4.49
CA MET A 153 7.04 -16.75 4.27
C MET A 153 7.92 -16.11 5.36
N GLU A 154 7.67 -14.85 5.72
CA GLU A 154 8.40 -14.15 6.78
C GLU A 154 8.21 -14.84 8.14
N ALA A 155 7.00 -15.27 8.48
CA ALA A 155 6.73 -16.00 9.72
C ALA A 155 7.49 -17.33 9.79
N LEU A 156 7.56 -18.07 8.68
CA LEU A 156 8.34 -19.31 8.59
C LEU A 156 9.84 -19.05 8.79
N ARG A 157 10.37 -18.03 8.11
CA ARG A 157 11.78 -17.61 8.24
C ARG A 157 12.11 -17.22 9.67
N MET A 158 11.26 -16.39 10.30
CA MET A 158 11.48 -15.94 11.67
C MET A 158 11.39 -17.07 12.69
N LYS A 159 10.45 -18.00 12.50
CA LYS A 159 10.35 -19.19 13.35
C LYS A 159 11.59 -20.07 13.25
N ALA A 160 12.11 -20.29 12.03
CA ALA A 160 13.33 -21.06 11.81
C ALA A 160 14.56 -20.36 12.44
N PHE A 161 14.66 -19.04 12.29
CA PHE A 161 15.76 -18.26 12.87
C PHE A 161 15.70 -18.23 14.40
N GLN A 162 14.50 -18.11 14.98
CA GLN A 162 14.31 -18.18 16.44
C GLN A 162 14.77 -19.54 16.97
N ALA A 163 14.37 -20.64 16.34
CA ALA A 163 14.79 -21.98 16.77
C ALA A 163 16.31 -22.21 16.64
N TYR A 164 16.94 -21.62 15.62
CA TYR A 164 18.41 -21.58 15.51
C TYR A 164 19.04 -20.79 16.68
N TRP A 165 18.49 -19.63 17.00
CA TRP A 165 18.97 -18.79 18.10
C TRP A 165 18.85 -19.48 19.47
N ASP A 166 17.74 -20.19 19.70
CA ASP A 166 17.47 -20.92 20.94
C ASP A 166 18.44 -22.11 21.15
N GLU A 167 18.93 -22.71 20.07
CA GLU A 167 19.95 -23.78 20.13
C GLU A 167 21.34 -23.23 20.45
N CYS A 168 21.77 -22.21 19.72
CA CYS A 168 23.03 -21.52 19.94
C CYS A 168 23.02 -20.18 19.19
N PRO A 169 23.10 -19.03 19.89
CA PRO A 169 23.20 -17.73 19.26
C PRO A 169 24.39 -17.64 18.29
N PRO A 170 24.30 -16.89 17.18
CA PRO A 170 25.38 -16.74 16.20
C PRO A 170 26.73 -16.32 16.81
N MET A 171 26.70 -15.53 17.88
CA MET A 171 27.87 -14.96 18.55
C MET A 171 28.64 -15.97 19.39
N ASP A 172 28.00 -17.10 19.74
CA ASP A 172 28.58 -18.13 20.60
C ASP A 172 29.32 -19.20 19.79
N TYR A 173 29.26 -19.16 18.46
CA TYR A 173 30.07 -20.01 17.59
C TYR A 173 31.52 -19.53 17.51
N PRO A 174 32.50 -20.43 17.33
CA PRO A 174 33.91 -20.07 17.24
C PRO A 174 34.26 -19.15 16.07
N ASP A 175 33.51 -19.25 14.98
CA ASP A 175 33.71 -18.52 13.74
C ASP A 175 32.38 -18.41 12.97
N VAL A 176 32.29 -17.42 12.08
CA VAL A 176 31.05 -17.12 11.33
C VAL A 176 30.70 -18.21 10.33
N GLU A 177 31.70 -18.94 9.81
CA GLU A 177 31.47 -20.07 8.90
C GLU A 177 30.73 -21.20 9.61
N LYS A 178 31.12 -21.55 10.84
CA LYS A 178 30.38 -22.53 11.66
C LYS A 178 28.98 -22.07 12.00
N ALA A 179 28.79 -20.79 12.34
CA ALA A 179 27.47 -20.23 12.59
C ALA A 179 26.56 -20.36 11.35
N ALA A 180 27.06 -19.93 10.18
CA ALA A 180 26.32 -20.00 8.92
C ALA A 180 26.05 -21.45 8.50
N LYS A 181 27.02 -22.36 8.68
CA LYS A 181 26.87 -23.79 8.41
C LYS A 181 25.81 -24.41 9.33
N ALA A 182 25.81 -24.10 10.62
CA ALA A 182 24.82 -24.59 11.56
C ALA A 182 23.40 -24.13 11.16
N LEU A 183 23.22 -22.85 10.82
CA LEU A 183 21.96 -22.32 10.30
C LEU A 183 21.51 -23.08 9.04
N LEU A 184 22.39 -23.23 8.04
CA LEU A 184 22.09 -23.88 6.76
C LEU A 184 21.91 -25.40 6.84
N MET A 185 22.34 -26.06 7.91
CA MET A 185 22.11 -27.50 8.13
C MET A 185 20.71 -27.81 8.65
N ARG A 186 19.96 -26.81 9.13
CA ARG A 186 18.60 -27.00 9.63
C ARG A 186 17.60 -27.20 8.48
N ASN A 187 16.68 -28.14 8.65
CA ASN A 187 15.68 -28.46 7.63
C ASN A 187 14.66 -27.34 7.41
N ASP A 188 14.26 -26.65 8.48
CA ASP A 188 13.34 -25.52 8.43
C ASP A 188 13.93 -24.33 7.67
N VAL A 189 15.22 -24.03 7.87
CA VAL A 189 15.96 -23.01 7.12
C VAL A 189 16.03 -23.40 5.65
N ARG A 190 16.43 -24.63 5.31
CA ARG A 190 16.50 -25.09 3.92
C ARG A 190 15.16 -25.02 3.21
N TYR A 191 14.07 -25.35 3.92
CA TYR A 191 12.72 -25.21 3.39
C TYR A 191 12.40 -23.75 3.05
N VAL A 192 12.71 -22.81 3.95
CA VAL A 192 12.53 -21.37 3.71
C VAL A 192 13.34 -20.91 2.48
N LEU A 193 14.62 -21.30 2.39
CA LEU A 193 15.47 -20.96 1.24
C LEU A 193 14.94 -21.55 -0.07
N GLN A 194 14.31 -22.74 -0.03
CA GLN A 194 13.74 -23.38 -1.21
C GLN A 194 12.47 -22.68 -1.71
N ILE A 195 11.61 -22.18 -0.81
CA ILE A 195 10.36 -21.50 -1.20
C ILE A 195 10.58 -20.02 -1.55
N HIS A 196 11.62 -19.38 -1.01
CA HIS A 196 11.89 -17.94 -1.19
C HIS A 196 11.91 -17.48 -2.65
N PRO A 197 12.63 -18.13 -3.59
CA PRO A 197 12.64 -17.72 -4.99
C PRO A 197 11.24 -17.84 -5.64
N ASN A 198 10.50 -18.90 -5.31
CA ASN A 198 9.17 -19.16 -5.87
C ASN A 198 8.17 -18.10 -5.42
N ILE A 199 8.16 -17.77 -4.12
CA ILE A 199 7.29 -16.72 -3.57
C ILE A 199 7.70 -15.36 -4.14
N THR A 200 8.99 -15.05 -4.20
CA THR A 200 9.49 -13.78 -4.78
C THR A 200 9.06 -13.63 -6.24
N GLN A 201 9.17 -14.69 -7.04
CA GLN A 201 8.73 -14.67 -8.44
C GLN A 201 7.21 -14.55 -8.58
N MET A 202 6.45 -15.25 -7.74
CA MET A 202 4.99 -15.14 -7.72
C MET A 202 4.57 -13.70 -7.42
N LEU A 203 5.13 -13.09 -6.36
CA LEU A 203 4.87 -11.71 -5.97
C LEU A 203 5.24 -10.72 -7.08
N ARG A 204 6.33 -10.97 -7.81
CA ARG A 204 6.73 -10.14 -8.97
C ARG A 204 5.71 -10.21 -10.10
N ASN A 205 5.29 -11.41 -10.48
CA ASN A 205 4.33 -11.61 -11.55
C ASN A 205 2.98 -10.94 -11.22
N THR A 206 2.54 -11.04 -9.97
CA THR A 206 1.28 -10.42 -9.52
C THR A 206 1.40 -8.90 -9.43
N HIS A 207 2.54 -8.37 -8.97
CA HIS A 207 2.84 -6.93 -8.98
C HIS A 207 2.77 -6.34 -10.39
N ASP A 208 3.37 -7.00 -11.38
CA ASP A 208 3.33 -6.56 -12.78
C ASP A 208 1.88 -6.46 -13.30
N ILE A 209 1.01 -7.40 -12.90
CA ILE A 209 -0.41 -7.38 -13.25
C ILE A 209 -1.11 -6.17 -12.60
N VAL A 210 -0.87 -5.92 -11.31
CA VAL A 210 -1.48 -4.78 -10.60
C VAL A 210 -1.04 -3.45 -11.23
N CYS A 211 0.25 -3.29 -11.55
CA CYS A 211 0.76 -2.10 -12.23
C CYS A 211 0.05 -1.88 -13.57
N GLN A 212 -0.08 -2.93 -14.39
CA GLN A 212 -0.78 -2.84 -15.68
C GLN A 212 -2.27 -2.49 -15.53
N LEU A 213 -2.95 -3.08 -14.54
CA LEU A 213 -4.34 -2.78 -14.25
C LEU A 213 -4.52 -1.33 -13.78
N ASN A 214 -3.62 -0.83 -12.93
CA ASN A 214 -3.70 0.55 -12.44
C ASN A 214 -3.42 1.57 -13.55
N GLU A 215 -2.41 1.34 -14.37
CA GLU A 215 -2.12 2.17 -15.54
C GLU A 215 -3.29 2.18 -16.53
N ARG A 216 -3.94 1.02 -16.72
CA ARG A 216 -5.13 0.95 -17.57
C ARG A 216 -6.28 1.78 -17.00
N ASN A 217 -6.46 1.81 -15.68
CA ASN A 217 -7.47 2.65 -15.04
C ASN A 217 -7.20 4.13 -15.27
N LYS A 218 -5.96 4.59 -15.10
CA LYS A 218 -5.56 5.98 -15.38
C LYS A 218 -5.86 6.39 -16.82
N GLN A 219 -5.52 5.53 -17.78
CA GLN A 219 -5.79 5.76 -19.21
C GLN A 219 -7.28 5.89 -19.54
N VAL A 220 -8.10 4.96 -19.02
CA VAL A 220 -9.55 4.95 -19.29
C VAL A 220 -10.23 6.16 -18.66
N LEU A 221 -9.83 6.52 -17.45
CA LEU A 221 -10.39 7.65 -16.70
C LEU A 221 -9.79 9.01 -17.09
N ARG A 222 -8.79 9.00 -17.99
CA ARG A 222 -8.04 10.18 -18.43
C ARG A 222 -7.50 10.98 -17.25
N ILE A 223 -6.88 10.28 -16.30
CA ILE A 223 -6.27 10.87 -15.11
C ILE A 223 -4.78 11.04 -15.37
N THR A 224 -4.27 12.24 -15.16
CA THR A 224 -2.84 12.53 -15.28
C THR A 224 -2.10 12.24 -13.97
N GLN A 225 -0.78 12.10 -14.05
CA GLN A 225 0.04 11.96 -12.84
C GLN A 225 -0.02 13.23 -11.97
N GLU A 226 -0.10 14.41 -12.58
CA GLU A 226 -0.23 15.69 -11.86
C GLU A 226 -1.50 15.74 -10.97
N GLU A 227 -2.63 15.24 -11.49
CA GLU A 227 -3.88 15.16 -10.72
C GLU A 227 -3.76 14.20 -9.53
N LEU A 228 -3.02 13.09 -9.70
CA LEU A 228 -2.76 12.12 -8.62
C LEU A 228 -1.83 12.70 -7.56
N ASP A 229 -0.78 13.40 -7.96
CA ASP A 229 0.19 14.02 -7.06
C ASP A 229 -0.49 15.14 -6.23
N GLU A 230 -1.41 15.90 -6.84
CA GLU A 230 -2.21 16.90 -6.12
C GLU A 230 -3.14 16.24 -5.07
N ALA A 231 -3.78 15.13 -5.43
CA ALA A 231 -4.59 14.35 -4.48
C ALA A 231 -3.73 13.78 -3.33
N GLY A 232 -2.49 13.37 -3.62
CA GLY A 232 -1.51 12.91 -2.62
C GLY A 232 -1.14 13.98 -1.60
N LYS A 233 -0.90 15.23 -2.04
CA LYS A 233 -0.58 16.36 -1.15
C LYS A 233 -1.70 16.66 -0.15
N LEU A 234 -2.95 16.37 -0.49
CA LEU A 234 -4.08 16.53 0.43
C LEU A 234 -4.07 15.50 1.57
N LEU A 235 -3.46 14.33 1.34
CA LEU A 235 -3.26 13.30 2.38
C LEU A 235 -2.04 13.61 3.25
N GLU A 236 -0.94 14.11 2.66
CA GLU A 236 0.30 14.43 3.37
C GLU A 236 0.16 15.60 4.34
N LYS A 237 -0.85 16.47 4.16
CA LYS A 237 -1.08 17.61 5.07
C LYS A 237 -1.42 17.20 6.52
N ASN A 238 -1.61 15.90 6.79
CA ASN A 238 -1.79 15.32 8.12
C ASN A 238 -0.58 14.51 8.61
N SER A 239 0.57 14.57 7.94
CA SER A 239 1.78 13.87 8.41
C SER A 239 2.34 14.53 9.66
N TYR A 240 2.77 13.72 10.63
CA TYR A 240 3.46 14.18 11.83
C TYR A 240 4.82 14.79 11.43
N ASP A 241 5.00 16.08 11.69
CA ASP A 241 6.32 16.70 11.74
C ASP A 241 7.04 16.12 12.97
N ILE A 242 7.80 15.04 12.78
CA ILE A 242 8.76 14.60 13.78
C ILE A 242 9.95 15.56 13.65
N ASP A 243 9.98 16.59 14.50
CA ASP A 243 11.13 17.46 14.62
C ASP A 243 12.36 16.60 14.94
N SER A 244 13.37 16.66 14.09
CA SER A 244 14.64 15.93 14.23
C SER A 244 15.41 16.25 15.53
N ASN A 245 14.92 17.19 16.34
CA ASN A 245 15.45 17.53 17.65
C ASN A 245 15.01 16.57 18.77
N ASP A 246 13.97 15.75 18.56
CA ASP A 246 13.49 14.79 19.58
C ASP A 246 14.25 13.45 19.54
N MET A 247 15.14 13.24 18.56
CA MET A 247 16.07 12.10 18.53
C MET A 247 17.44 12.47 19.13
N GLN A 248 17.47 13.04 20.34
CA GLN A 248 18.71 13.01 21.12
C GLN A 248 18.86 11.60 21.72
N SER A 249 19.86 10.87 21.20
CA SER A 249 20.42 9.69 21.86
C SER A 249 20.65 10.00 23.33
N PRO A 250 20.26 9.12 24.29
CA PRO A 250 20.72 9.27 25.65
C PRO A 250 22.24 9.09 25.65
N GLU A 251 22.98 10.21 25.69
CA GLU A 251 24.41 10.18 25.92
C GLU A 251 24.69 9.46 27.24
N ASN A 252 25.65 8.54 27.16
CA ASN A 252 26.16 7.72 28.24
C ASN A 252 26.49 8.56 29.49
N ASN A 253 25.63 8.52 30.52
CA ASN A 253 26.05 8.84 31.88
C ASN A 253 26.56 7.56 32.56
N LEU A 254 27.71 7.09 32.11
CA LEU A 254 28.54 6.11 32.79
C LEU A 254 29.92 6.75 32.97
N ASN A 255 30.05 7.59 33.99
CA ASN A 255 31.21 7.74 34.87
C ASN A 255 31.09 9.02 35.68
N GLU A 256 30.72 8.89 36.96
CA GLU A 256 31.33 9.62 38.07
C GLU A 256 30.71 9.09 39.37
N ASN A 257 31.23 7.96 39.86
CA ASN A 257 31.25 7.67 41.29
C ASN A 257 32.31 6.61 41.58
N GLU A 258 33.57 7.01 41.41
CA GLU A 258 34.67 6.43 42.18
C GLU A 258 35.20 7.52 43.12
N GLY A 259 35.13 7.24 44.42
CA GLY A 259 35.92 7.93 45.43
C GLY A 259 35.15 8.89 46.34
N LYS A 260 34.49 8.34 47.36
CA LYS A 260 34.46 8.87 48.75
C LYS A 260 33.73 7.90 49.69
N GLU A 261 34.46 6.89 50.17
CA GLU A 261 34.74 6.55 51.57
C GLU A 261 35.39 5.16 51.64
#